data_AF-A0A0M0HTP4-F1
#
_entry.id   AF-A0A0M0HTP4-F1
#
_cell.length_a   1.000
_cell.length_b   1.000
_cell.length_c   1.000
_cell.angle_alpha   90.00
_cell.angle_beta   90.00
_cell.angle_gamma   90.00
#
_symmetry.space_group_name_H-M   'P 1'
#
loop_
_entity.id
_entity.type
_entity.pdbx_description
1 polymer ?
#
loop_
_entity_poly.entity_id
_entity_poly.type
_entity_poly.pdbx_seq_one_letter_code
_entity_poly.pdbx_strand_id
1 'polypeptide(L)'
;MEQLEFFEVPSPCVGVCTVDEKGYCKGCMRNRDERFNWLKLTTAQKLHVIKLCRQRYLRKRRAEKLNGGVNDQSENPQQELF
;
A
#
# COMPACT_ATOMS: atom_id res chain seq x y z
N MET A 1 -26.27 -8.22 3.47
CA MET A 1 -26.45 -7.11 4.42
C MET A 1 -25.19 -6.26 4.31
N GLU A 2 -25.19 -5.23 3.47
CA GLU A 2 -24.07 -4.28 3.38
C GLU A 2 -24.22 -3.31 4.54
N GLN A 3 -23.35 -3.44 5.55
CA GLN A 3 -23.24 -2.46 6.60
C GLN A 3 -22.76 -1.17 5.94
N LEU A 4 -23.64 -0.17 5.85
CA LEU A 4 -23.31 1.19 5.42
C LEU A 4 -22.37 1.80 6.47
N GLU A 5 -21.08 1.48 6.34
CA GLU A 5 -20.04 2.18 7.08
C GLU A 5 -19.91 3.57 6.46
N PHE A 6 -20.38 4.56 7.22
CA PHE A 6 -20.28 6.00 6.92
C PHE A 6 -18.85 6.55 7.00
N PHE A 7 -17.84 5.67 7.14
CA PHE A 7 -16.46 6.06 7.34
C PHE A 7 -15.72 6.08 6.00
N GLU A 8 -15.15 7.23 5.67
CA GLU A 8 -14.29 7.37 4.51
C GLU A 8 -13.02 6.53 4.71
N VAL A 9 -12.70 5.68 3.73
CA VAL A 9 -11.48 4.89 3.75
C VAL A 9 -10.28 5.80 3.50
N PRO A 10 -9.35 5.97 4.46
CA PRO A 10 -8.21 6.84 4.29
C PRO A 10 -7.28 6.32 3.19
N SER A 11 -6.66 7.24 2.46
CA SER A 11 -5.71 6.92 1.40
C SER A 11 -4.38 6.46 2.02
N PRO A 12 -3.83 5.28 1.68
CA PRO A 12 -2.52 4.83 2.20
C PRO A 12 -1.32 5.57 1.55
N CYS A 13 -1.52 6.77 1.01
CA CYS A 13 -0.48 7.52 0.29
C CYS A 13 0.36 8.34 1.29
N VAL A 14 1.68 8.26 1.20
CA VAL A 14 2.61 9.06 2.04
C VAL A 14 3.31 10.18 1.28
N GLY A 15 2.81 10.57 0.11
CA GLY A 15 3.43 11.61 -0.72
C GLY A 15 4.65 11.15 -1.54
N VAL A 16 5.02 9.87 -1.47
CA VAL A 16 6.05 9.28 -2.34
C VAL A 16 5.40 8.71 -3.60
N CYS A 17 5.85 9.15 -4.79
CA CYS A 17 5.31 8.71 -6.09
C CYS A 17 6.34 7.96 -6.96
N THR A 18 7.42 7.46 -6.37
CA THR A 18 8.44 6.66 -7.07
C THR A 18 8.00 5.21 -7.23
N VAL A 19 8.26 4.61 -8.39
CA VAL A 19 7.88 3.22 -8.71
C VAL A 19 9.08 2.30 -8.52
N ASP A 20 8.84 1.06 -8.09
CA ASP A 20 9.84 -0.01 -8.05
C ASP A 20 9.95 -0.75 -9.39
N GLU A 21 10.91 -1.67 -9.51
CA GLU A 21 11.13 -2.48 -10.71
C GLU A 21 9.92 -3.35 -11.09
N LYS A 22 9.02 -3.61 -10.14
CA LYS A 22 7.81 -4.44 -10.32
C LYS A 22 6.56 -3.60 -10.65
N GLY A 23 6.69 -2.29 -10.77
CA GLY A 23 5.58 -1.39 -11.10
C GLY A 23 4.73 -0.92 -9.92
N TYR A 24 5.17 -1.13 -8.67
CA TYR A 24 4.47 -0.68 -7.47
C TYR A 24 5.10 0.60 -6.90
N CYS A 25 4.28 1.47 -6.31
CA CYS A 25 4.80 2.63 -5.58
C CYS A 25 5.66 2.18 -4.40
N LYS A 26 6.90 2.69 -4.30
CA LYS A 26 7.84 2.39 -3.20
C LYS A 26 7.31 2.80 -1.83
N GLY A 27 6.45 3.83 -1.80
CA GLY A 27 5.69 4.18 -0.60
C GLY A 27 4.49 3.25 -0.43
N CYS A 28 3.40 3.58 -1.13
CA CYS A 28 2.08 3.05 -0.77
C CYS A 28 1.77 1.65 -1.31
N MET A 29 2.70 1.05 -2.05
CA MET A 29 2.59 -0.27 -2.68
C MET A 29 1.41 -0.43 -3.65
N ARG A 30 0.75 0.68 -4.01
CA ARG A 30 -0.26 0.72 -5.08
C ARG A 30 0.42 0.62 -6.44
N ASN A 31 -0.22 -0.11 -7.36
CA ASN A 31 0.16 -0.09 -8.77
C ASN A 31 -0.35 1.19 -9.46
N ARG A 32 -0.08 1.33 -10.76
CA ARG A 32 -0.50 2.48 -11.56
C ARG A 32 -2.03 2.65 -11.56
N ASP A 33 -2.77 1.60 -11.85
CA ASP A 33 -4.23 1.66 -12.02
C ASP A 33 -4.96 1.93 -10.70
N GLU A 34 -4.48 1.36 -9.60
CA GLU A 34 -4.98 1.61 -8.23
C GLU A 34 -4.78 3.07 -7.81
N ARG A 35 -3.71 3.74 -8.29
CA ARG A 35 -3.49 5.17 -8.05
C ARG A 35 -4.47 6.02 -8.86
N PHE A 36 -4.54 5.79 -10.17
CA PHE A 36 -5.38 6.59 -11.07
C PHE A 36 -6.87 6.45 -10.77
N ASN A 37 -7.33 5.27 -10.36
CA ASN A 37 -8.74 5.00 -10.14
C ASN A 37 -9.17 5.11 -8.68
N TRP A 38 -8.28 5.47 -7.73
CA TRP A 38 -8.59 5.48 -6.29
C TRP A 38 -9.89 6.21 -5.93
N LEU A 39 -10.13 7.38 -6.52
CA LEU A 39 -11.32 8.19 -6.25
C LEU A 39 -12.61 7.56 -6.80
N LYS A 40 -12.49 6.66 -7.80
CA LYS A 40 -13.61 5.94 -8.42
C LYS A 40 -13.94 4.61 -7.73
N LEU A 41 -13.08 4.16 -6.81
CA LEU A 41 -13.28 2.89 -6.11
C LEU A 41 -14.36 3.01 -5.03
N THR A 42 -15.16 1.96 -4.89
CA THR A 42 -16.08 1.80 -3.75
C THR A 42 -15.31 1.61 -2.44
N THR A 43 -15.95 1.83 -1.30
CA THR A 43 -15.38 1.57 0.04
C THR A 43 -14.78 0.17 0.14
N ALA A 44 -15.52 -0.86 -0.30
CA ALA A 44 -15.06 -2.24 -0.32
C ALA A 44 -13.81 -2.43 -1.20
N GLN A 45 -13.77 -1.80 -2.38
CA GLN A 45 -12.61 -1.85 -3.27
C GLN A 45 -11.39 -1.12 -2.67
N LYS A 46 -11.59 0.04 -2.02
CA LYS A 46 -10.52 0.77 -1.34
C LYS A 46 -9.89 -0.07 -0.23
N LEU A 47 -10.71 -0.70 0.62
CA LEU A 47 -10.25 -1.62 1.66
C LEU A 47 -9.49 -2.82 1.07
N HIS A 48 -9.99 -3.36 -0.04
CA HIS A 48 -9.30 -4.44 -0.74
C HIS A 48 -7.92 -4.02 -1.26
N VAL A 49 -7.80 -2.85 -1.88
CA VAL A 49 -6.52 -2.29 -2.34
C VAL A 49 -5.56 -2.09 -1.17
N ILE A 50 -6.02 -1.53 -0.04
CA ILE A 50 -5.19 -1.38 1.17
C ILE A 50 -4.66 -2.75 1.65
N LYS A 51 -5.53 -3.76 1.70
CA LYS A 51 -5.14 -5.13 2.08
C LYS A 51 -4.08 -5.70 1.14
N LEU A 52 -4.20 -5.50 -0.18
CA LEU A 52 -3.19 -5.91 -1.14
C LEU A 52 -1.87 -5.17 -0.95
N CYS A 53 -1.91 -3.86 -0.73
CA CYS A 53 -0.72 -3.04 -0.49
C CYS A 53 0.05 -3.55 0.74
N ARG A 54 -0.67 -3.86 1.83
CA ARG A 54 -0.11 -4.48 3.04
C ARG A 54 0.58 -5.82 2.73
N GLN A 55 -0.07 -6.69 1.97
CA GLN A 55 0.51 -7.99 1.60
C GLN A 55 1.78 -7.85 0.74
N ARG A 56 1.76 -6.93 -0.24
CA ARG A 56 2.92 -6.64 -1.09
C ARG A 56 4.08 -6.10 -0.25
N TYR A 57 3.81 -5.18 0.68
CA TYR A 57 4.79 -4.64 1.62
C TYR A 57 5.45 -5.74 2.45
N LEU A 58 4.65 -6.59 3.11
CA LEU A 58 5.17 -7.70 3.92
C LEU A 58 5.97 -8.70 3.10
N ARG A 59 5.55 -9.03 1.87
CA ARG A 59 6.29 -9.91 0.97
C ARG A 59 7.64 -9.30 0.59
N LYS A 60 7.68 -8.00 0.28
CA LYS A 60 8.91 -7.28 -0.06
C LYS A 60 9.89 -7.29 1.12
N ARG A 61 9.43 -6.94 2.32
CA ARG A 61 10.25 -6.99 3.55
C ARG A 61 10.81 -8.38 3.86
N ARG A 62 10.00 -9.43 3.69
CA ARG A 62 10.48 -10.81 3.89
C ARG A 62 11.57 -11.18 2.89
N ALA A 63 11.42 -10.80 1.62
CA ALA A 63 12.44 -11.02 0.60
C ALA A 63 13.73 -10.24 0.91
N GLU A 64 13.62 -8.98 1.35
CA GLU A 64 14.78 -8.15 1.75
C GLU A 64 15.55 -8.76 2.93
N LYS A 65 14.83 -9.25 3.95
CA LYS A 65 15.45 -9.93 5.11
C LYS A 65 16.19 -11.21 4.70
N LEU A 66 15.64 -11.99 3.76
CA LEU A 66 16.28 -13.21 3.25
C LEU A 66 17.54 -12.91 2.43
N ASN A 67 17.58 -11.76 1.75
CA ASN A 67 18.72 -11.34 0.93
C ASN A 67 19.83 -10.63 1.73
N GLY A 68 19.75 -10.61 3.07
CA GLY A 68 20.77 -9.98 3.92
C GLY A 68 20.83 -8.45 3.83
N GLY A 69 19.79 -7.80 3.28
CA GLY A 69 19.73 -6.34 3.18
C GLY A 69 19.62 -5.68 4.55
N VAL A 70 20.43 -4.64 4.80
CA VAL A 70 20.34 -3.81 5.99
C VAL A 70 18.96 -3.16 6.03
N ASN A 71 18.19 -3.51 7.06
CA ASN A 71 16.80 -3.12 7.23
C ASN A 71 16.76 -1.72 7.85
N ASP A 72 16.89 -0.68 7.03
CA ASP A 72 16.59 0.68 7.49
C ASP A 72 15.07 0.82 7.63
N GLN A 73 14.59 0.46 8.82
CA GLN A 73 13.18 0.51 9.18
C GLN A 73 12.69 1.94 9.40
N SER A 74 13.60 2.92 9.51
CA SER A 74 13.31 4.27 10.00
C SER A 74 12.57 5.16 9.00
N GLU A 75 12.66 4.86 7.70
CA GLU A 75 12.27 5.83 6.66
C GLU A 75 10.98 5.50 5.90
N ASN A 76 10.28 4.39 6.19
CA ASN A 76 9.03 4.10 5.49
C ASN A 76 7.81 4.63 6.26
N PRO A 77 7.19 5.75 5.82
CA PRO A 77 6.08 6.37 6.55
C PRO A 77 4.78 5.55 6.52
N GLN A 78 4.76 4.40 5.83
CA GLN A 78 3.64 3.47 5.84
C GLN A 78 3.72 2.39 6.94
N GLN A 79 4.78 2.34 7.75
CA GLN A 79 4.86 1.34 8.83
C GLN A 79 3.68 1.42 9.81
N GLU A 80 3.16 2.62 10.07
CA GLU A 80 2.01 2.79 10.98
C GLU A 80 0.66 2.47 10.32
N LEU A 81 0.61 2.45 8.98
CA LEU A 81 -0.60 2.17 8.21
C LEU A 81 -0.79 0.68 7.87
N PHE A 82 0.26 -0.14 8.00
CA PHE A 82 0.31 -1.55 7.60
C PHE A 82 0.79 -2.49 8.71
#